data_AF-A0A9X8H9P3-F1
#
_entry.id   AF-A0A9X8H9P3-F1
#
_cell.length_a   1.000
_cell.length_b   1.000
_cell.length_c   1.000
_cell.angle_alpha   90.00
_cell.angle_beta   90.00
_cell.angle_gamma   90.00
#
_symmetry.space_group_name_H-M   'P 1'
#
loop_
_entity.id
_entity.type
_entity.pdbx_description
1 polymer ?
#
loop_
_entity_poly.entity_id
_entity_poly.type
_entity_poly.pdbx_seq_one_letter_code
_entity_poly.pdbx_strand_id
1 'polypeptide(L)'
;VAWAPNAGMPCNTIASGGDDRRVLIWSQVEAGGPWTVEQLGASFRAPVYRLAWSVAVLSVSTGEDSVTLWKQKQQSSNQTWRWTLVTSMADSGAVPAPPTL
;
A
#
# COMPACT_ATOMS: atom_id res chain seq x y z
N VAL A 1 3.06 -10.70 2.47
CA VAL A 1 2.42 -10.18 3.71
C VAL A 1 3.41 -9.31 4.45
N ALA A 2 2.97 -8.19 5.03
CA ALA A 2 3.81 -7.28 5.81
C ALA A 2 3.02 -6.67 6.98
N TRP A 3 3.64 -6.63 8.17
CA TRP A 3 3.07 -6.02 9.38
C TRP A 3 3.42 -4.53 9.46
N ALA A 4 2.45 -3.70 9.79
CA ALA A 4 2.70 -2.30 10.11
C ALA A 4 3.36 -2.19 11.49
N PRO A 5 4.31 -1.27 11.68
CA PRO A 5 4.87 -1.01 12.99
C PRO A 5 3.81 -0.40 13.92
N ASN A 6 3.49 -1.12 14.99
CA ASN A 6 2.61 -0.67 16.06
C ASN A 6 3.44 0.14 17.06
N ALA A 7 3.51 1.46 16.89
CA ALA A 7 4.32 2.36 17.73
C ALA A 7 3.77 2.50 19.17
N GLY A 8 3.65 1.40 19.91
CA GLY A 8 3.10 1.34 21.26
C GLY A 8 1.57 1.35 21.34
N MET A 9 0.86 1.40 20.20
CA MET A 9 -0.61 1.36 20.16
C MET A 9 -1.11 -0.10 20.17
N PRO A 10 -2.25 -0.39 20.81
CA PRO A 10 -2.86 -1.73 20.83
C PRO A 10 -3.55 -2.11 19.51
N CYS A 11 -3.40 -1.29 18.46
CA CYS A 11 -3.93 -1.56 17.14
C CYS A 11 -2.90 -2.28 16.27
N ASN A 12 -3.35 -3.29 15.53
CA ASN A 12 -2.52 -4.04 14.60
C ASN A 12 -3.02 -3.85 13.17
N THR A 13 -2.10 -3.68 12.23
CA THR A 13 -2.41 -3.57 10.80
C THR A 13 -1.48 -4.46 10.00
N ILE A 14 -2.04 -5.20 9.03
CA ILE A 14 -1.32 -6.10 8.15
C ILE A 14 -1.71 -5.80 6.70
N ALA A 15 -0.75 -5.80 5.80
CA ALA A 15 -1.00 -5.83 4.36
C ALA A 15 -0.72 -7.21 3.79
N SER A 16 -1.63 -7.71 2.96
CA SER A 16 -1.43 -8.91 2.15
C SER A 16 -1.69 -8.60 0.68
N GLY A 17 -0.85 -9.10 -0.21
CA GLY A 17 -1.07 -9.01 -1.65
C GLY A 17 -0.37 -10.15 -2.35
N GLY A 18 -0.79 -10.44 -3.58
CA GLY A 18 -0.25 -11.53 -4.38
C GLY A 18 -0.72 -11.53 -5.83
N ASP A 19 -0.79 -12.72 -6.41
CA ASP A 19 -1.05 -12.96 -7.84
C ASP A 19 -2.49 -12.68 -8.27
N ASP A 20 -3.41 -12.55 -7.31
CA ASP A 20 -4.79 -12.09 -7.55
C ASP A 20 -4.85 -10.59 -7.89
N ARG A 21 -3.70 -9.91 -7.86
CA ARG A 21 -3.51 -8.48 -8.16
C ARG A 21 -4.24 -7.58 -7.18
N ARG A 22 -4.50 -8.07 -5.96
CA ARG A 22 -5.14 -7.29 -4.92
C ARG A 22 -4.16 -7.07 -3.77
N VAL A 23 -4.39 -5.96 -3.07
CA VAL A 23 -3.83 -5.76 -1.74
C VAL A 23 -5.01 -5.63 -0.79
N LEU A 24 -4.99 -6.43 0.26
CA LEU A 24 -5.94 -6.37 1.36
C LEU A 24 -5.24 -5.80 2.59
N ILE A 25 -5.92 -4.89 3.26
CA ILE A 25 -5.50 -4.33 4.54
C ILE A 25 -6.35 -4.97 5.61
N TRP A 26 -5.69 -5.62 6.55
CA TRP A 26 -6.29 -6.21 7.73
C TRP A 26 -6.03 -5.29 8.90
N SER A 27 -7.08 -4.88 9.60
CA SER A 27 -6.97 -3.98 10.75
C SER A 27 -7.63 -4.60 11.97
N GLN A 28 -6.99 -4.43 13.12
CA GLN A 28 -7.49 -4.83 14.43
C GLN A 28 -7.32 -3.62 15.36
N VAL A 29 -8.42 -3.07 15.85
CA VAL A 29 -8.42 -1.83 16.64
C VAL A 29 -7.89 -2.08 18.06
N GLU A 30 -8.20 -3.24 18.62
CA GLU A 30 -7.82 -3.66 19.97
C GLU A 30 -7.13 -5.02 19.92
N ALA A 31 -6.05 -5.19 20.68
CA ALA A 31 -5.30 -6.44 20.74
C ALA A 31 -6.20 -7.60 21.17
N GLY A 32 -6.33 -8.61 20.30
CA GLY A 32 -7.20 -9.77 20.52
C GLY A 32 -8.67 -9.58 20.07
N GLY A 33 -9.03 -8.38 19.60
CA GLY A 33 -10.33 -8.09 19.00
C GLY A 33 -10.51 -8.68 17.59
N PRO A 34 -11.68 -8.50 16.96
CA PRO A 34 -11.94 -8.98 15.61
C PRO A 34 -11.08 -8.25 14.57
N TRP A 35 -10.67 -8.99 13.54
CA TRP A 35 -10.01 -8.41 12.37
C TRP A 35 -11.05 -7.93 11.36
N THR A 36 -10.87 -6.72 10.85
CA THR A 36 -11.59 -6.20 9.68
C THR A 36 -10.68 -6.23 8.46
N VAL A 37 -11.27 -6.39 7.28
CA VAL A 37 -10.53 -6.45 6.01
C VAL A 37 -11.12 -5.48 5.00
N GLU A 38 -10.26 -4.75 4.31
CA GLU A 38 -10.63 -3.87 3.21
C GLU A 38 -9.65 -4.04 2.04
N GLN A 39 -10.13 -3.84 0.81
CA GLN A 39 -9.25 -3.83 -0.35
C GLN A 39 -8.62 -2.43 -0.50
N LEU A 40 -7.31 -2.41 -0.70
CA LEU A 40 -6.54 -1.19 -0.97
C LEU A 40 -6.83 -0.70 -2.40
N GLY A 41 -7.79 0.21 -2.53
CA GLY A 41 -8.17 0.77 -3.83
C GLY A 41 -8.67 -0.28 -4.82
N ALA A 42 -8.42 -0.05 -6.11
CA ALA A 42 -8.75 -0.98 -7.18
C ALA A 42 -7.68 -2.07 -7.34
N SER A 43 -8.02 -3.17 -8.01
CA SER A 43 -7.05 -4.19 -8.38
C SER A 43 -5.91 -3.61 -9.21
N PHE A 44 -4.70 -4.06 -8.95
CA PHE A 44 -3.51 -3.73 -9.72
C PHE A 44 -3.53 -4.43 -11.09
N ARG A 45 -2.70 -3.96 -12.03
CA ARG A 45 -2.60 -4.55 -13.37
C ARG A 45 -1.78 -5.83 -13.39
N ALA A 46 -0.80 -5.95 -12.48
CA ALA A 46 0.11 -7.07 -12.35
C ALA A 46 0.15 -7.61 -10.91
N PRO A 47 0.69 -8.83 -10.71
CA PRO A 47 0.90 -9.41 -9.39
C PRO A 47 1.66 -8.48 -8.44
N VAL A 48 1.30 -8.54 -7.17
CA VAL A 48 1.96 -7.78 -6.10
C VAL A 48 3.08 -8.64 -5.51
N TYR A 49 4.32 -8.17 -5.62
CA TYR A 49 5.49 -8.94 -5.18
C TYR A 49 6.07 -8.47 -3.86
N ARG A 50 5.99 -7.16 -3.57
CA ARG A 50 6.52 -6.58 -2.34
C ARG A 50 5.52 -5.63 -1.69
N LEU A 51 5.50 -5.71 -0.36
CA LEU A 51 4.77 -4.82 0.52
C LEU A 51 5.74 -4.40 1.63
N ALA A 52 5.86 -3.10 1.89
CA ALA A 52 6.67 -2.60 2.99
C ALA A 52 5.99 -1.43 3.68
N TRP A 53 6.13 -1.37 5.00
CA TRP A 53 5.53 -0.33 5.83
C TRP A 53 6.58 0.65 6.31
N SER A 54 6.21 1.92 6.32
CA SER A 54 6.70 2.89 7.28
C SER A 54 5.63 3.09 8.37
N VAL A 55 5.89 3.97 9.33
CA VAL A 55 4.94 4.29 10.42
C VAL A 55 3.57 4.74 9.92
N ALA A 56 3.49 5.39 8.75
CA ALA A 56 2.24 5.96 8.24
C ALA A 56 1.94 5.66 6.76
N VAL A 57 2.84 4.95 6.06
CA VAL A 57 2.77 4.74 4.61
C VAL A 57 3.03 3.29 4.28
N LEU A 58 2.24 2.73 3.37
CA LEU A 58 2.45 1.43 2.74
C LEU A 58 3.01 1.62 1.33
N SER A 59 4.13 0.99 1.02
CA SER A 59 4.59 0.83 -0.36
C SER A 59 4.17 -0.53 -0.92
N VAL A 60 3.70 -0.51 -2.18
CA VAL A 60 3.27 -1.69 -2.92
C VAL A 60 4.04 -1.72 -4.24
N SER A 61 4.82 -2.77 -4.46
CA SER A 61 5.52 -3.00 -5.73
C SER A 61 4.83 -4.10 -6.52
N THR A 62 4.52 -3.80 -7.77
CA THR A 62 3.89 -4.73 -8.71
C THR A 62 4.89 -5.17 -9.78
N GLY A 63 4.57 -6.21 -10.53
CA GLY A 63 5.41 -6.71 -11.63
C GLY A 63 5.58 -5.80 -12.85
N GLU A 64 5.07 -4.57 -12.82
CA GLU A 64 5.16 -3.59 -13.93
C GLU A 64 6.27 -2.56 -13.68
N ASP A 65 7.29 -2.91 -12.89
CA ASP A 65 8.35 -1.99 -12.44
C ASP A 65 7.79 -0.69 -11.82
N SER A 66 6.62 -0.81 -11.20
CA SER A 66 5.91 0.30 -10.59
C SER A 66 5.78 0.10 -9.08
N VAL A 67 5.98 1.19 -8.36
CA VAL A 67 5.81 1.28 -6.92
C VAL A 67 4.78 2.34 -6.60
N THR A 68 3.75 1.96 -5.84
CA THR A 68 2.71 2.87 -5.38
C THR A 68 2.83 3.05 -3.86
N LEU A 69 2.67 4.30 -3.40
CA LEU A 69 2.69 4.66 -1.99
C LEU A 69 1.28 5.03 -1.53
N TRP A 70 0.86 4.48 -0.40
CA TRP A 70 -0.48 4.62 0.13
C TRP A 70 -0.45 5.12 1.55
N LYS A 71 -1.37 6.03 1.89
CA LYS A 71 -1.52 6.56 3.25
C LYS A 71 -2.98 6.53 3.66
N GLN A 72 -3.22 6.20 4.91
CA GLN A 72 -4.55 6.27 5.51
C GLN A 72 -4.87 7.72 5.87
N LYS A 73 -6.01 8.23 5.42
CA LYS A 73 -6.50 9.57 5.73
C LYS A 73 -7.88 9.47 6.35
N GLN A 74 -8.09 10.22 7.44
CA GLN A 74 -9.40 10.41 8.02
C GLN A 74 -10.21 11.33 7.10
N GLN A 75 -11.37 10.86 6.65
CA GLN A 75 -12.30 11.71 5.92
C GLN A 75 -13.02 12.63 6.90
N SER A 76 -13.04 13.94 6.60
CA SER A 76 -13.60 14.96 7.48
C SER A 76 -15.12 14.89 7.60
N SER A 77 -15.81 14.24 6.66
CA SER A 77 -17.28 14.23 6.58
C SER A 77 -17.96 13.12 7.37
N ASN A 78 -17.27 12.00 7.65
CA ASN A 78 -17.90 10.80 8.21
C ASN A 78 -17.02 10.00 9.17
N GLN A 79 -15.90 10.57 9.65
CA GLN A 79 -14.91 9.90 10.52
C GLN A 79 -14.45 8.53 10.00
N THR A 80 -14.61 8.26 8.71
CA THR A 80 -14.22 6.98 8.11
C THR A 80 -12.79 7.10 7.60
N TRP A 81 -11.99 6.10 7.89
CA TRP A 81 -10.63 6.03 7.39
C TRP A 81 -10.65 5.50 5.96
N ARG A 82 -9.92 6.15 5.06
CA ARG A 82 -9.74 5.65 3.69
C ARG A 82 -8.28 5.69 3.30
N TRP A 83 -7.86 4.66 2.56
CA TRP A 83 -6.56 4.63 1.92
C TRP A 83 -6.57 5.49 0.66
N THR A 84 -5.57 6.35 0.56
CA THR A 84 -5.39 7.22 -0.60
C THR A 84 -4.01 6.98 -1.19
N LEU A 85 -3.96 6.91 -2.52
CA LEU A 85 -2.72 6.88 -3.28
C LEU A 85 -2.00 8.23 -3.07
N VAL A 86 -0.80 8.18 -2.51
CA VAL A 86 0.07 9.34 -2.31
C VAL A 86 0.81 9.66 -3.60
N THR A 87 1.46 8.64 -4.16
CA THR A 87 2.22 8.75 -5.41
C THR A 87 2.41 7.39 -6.05
N SER A 88 2.63 7.37 -7.36
CA SER A 88 3.03 6.20 -8.13
C SER A 88 4.31 6.52 -8.89
N MET A 89 5.34 5.70 -8.70
CA MET A 89 6.57 5.75 -9.48
C MET A 89 6.53 4.59 -10.47
N ALA A 90 6.84 4.86 -11.74
CA ALA A 90 7.05 3.85 -12.76
C ALA A 90 8.38 4.17 -13.43
N ASP A 91 9.22 3.16 -13.65
CA ASP A 91 10.47 3.37 -14.37
C ASP A 91 10.14 3.68 -15.84
N SER A 92 10.18 4.97 -16.19
CA SER A 92 10.10 5.39 -17.58
C SER A 92 11.51 5.25 -18.13
N GLY A 93 11.85 4.06 -18.66
CA GLY A 93 13.16 3.69 -19.19
C GLY A 93 13.62 4.48 -20.42
N ALA A 94 13.51 5.81 -20.41
CA ALA A 94 14.08 6.68 -21.41
C ALA A 94 15.58 6.84 -21.09
N VAL A 95 16.41 6.02 -21.73
CA VAL A 95 17.83 6.35 -21.89
C VAL A 95 17.88 7.58 -22.80
N PRO A 96 18.34 8.77 -22.33
CA PRO A 96 18.53 9.90 -23.23
C PRO A 96 19.58 9.51 -24.28
N ALA A 97 19.20 9.59 -25.56
CA ALA A 97 20.12 9.34 -26.66
C ALA A 97 21.35 10.28 -26.52
N PRO A 98 22.58 9.77 -26.73
CA PRO A 98 23.75 10.64 -26.71
C PRO A 98 23.62 11.70 -27.82
N PRO A 99 24.01 12.97 -27.57
CA PRO A 99 23.98 13.99 -28.61
C PRO A 99 24.89 13.55 -29.76
N THR A 100 24.31 13.34 -30.94
CA THR A 100 25.06 13.19 -32.18
C THR A 100 25.77 14.52 -32.49
N LEU A 101 27.11 14.48 -32.53
CA LEU A 101 27.95 15.55 -33.08
C LEU A 101 27.82 15.63 -34.60
#